data_AF-A0A9E2U534-F1
#
_entry.id   AF-A0A9E2U534-F1
#
_cell.length_a   1.000
_cell.length_b   1.000
_cell.length_c   1.000
_cell.angle_alpha   90.00
_cell.angle_beta   90.00
_cell.angle_gamma   90.00
#
_symmetry.space_group_name_H-M   'P 1'
#
loop_
_entity.id
_entity.type
_entity.pdbx_description
1 polymer ?
#
loop_
_entity_poly.entity_id
_entity_poly.type
_entity_poly.pdbx_seq_one_letter_code
_entity_poly.pdbx_strand_id
1 'polypeptide(L)'
;GEPVYSTQLSDAILTYLARSRARLMLVQLEDVVGESEQANLPGTTDAHPNWRRRISLRLEDIAGGADLRRVAAVTMEGRLRSEQG
;
A
#
# COMPACT_ATOMS: atom_id res chain seq x y z
N GLY A 1 -16.67 14.22 11.07
CA GLY A 1 -16.22 12.84 11.31
C GLY A 1 -14.88 12.67 10.67
N GLU A 2 -13.99 11.88 11.25
CA GLU A 2 -12.71 11.60 10.61
C GLU A 2 -12.90 10.88 9.26
N PRO A 3 -12.06 11.16 8.26
CA PRO A 3 -12.12 10.47 6.98
C PRO A 3 -11.85 8.98 7.19
N VAL A 4 -12.77 8.14 6.73
CA VAL A 4 -12.60 6.68 6.74
C VAL A 4 -11.63 6.30 5.63
N TYR A 5 -10.60 5.53 5.96
CA TYR A 5 -9.71 4.97 4.95
C TYR A 5 -10.51 4.07 4.01
N SER A 6 -10.47 4.39 2.71
CA SER A 6 -11.25 3.72 1.67
C SER A 6 -10.36 3.38 0.48
N THR A 7 -10.81 2.46 -0.37
CA THR A 7 -10.12 2.13 -1.61
C THR A 7 -9.89 3.36 -2.49
N GLN A 8 -10.88 4.25 -2.58
CA GLN A 8 -10.75 5.49 -3.34
C GLN A 8 -9.66 6.41 -2.77
N LEU A 9 -9.58 6.53 -1.44
CA LEU A 9 -8.53 7.32 -0.80
C LEU A 9 -7.14 6.70 -1.01
N SER A 10 -7.04 5.37 -0.88
CA SER A 10 -5.81 4.61 -1.17
C SER A 10 -5.34 4.84 -2.61
N ASP A 11 -6.23 4.72 -3.59
CA ASP A 11 -5.91 4.94 -5.02
C ASP A 11 -5.45 6.38 -5.29
N ALA A 12 -6.08 7.37 -4.66
CA ALA A 12 -5.69 8.77 -4.80
C ALA A 12 -4.27 9.03 -4.25
N ILE A 13 -3.93 8.46 -3.09
CA ILE A 13 -2.60 8.55 -2.48
C ILE A 13 -1.55 7.88 -3.40
N LEU A 14 -1.82 6.65 -3.85
CA LEU A 14 -0.92 5.90 -4.74
C LEU A 14 -0.70 6.64 -6.06
N THR A 15 -1.75 7.19 -6.66
CA THR A 15 -1.65 8.01 -7.88
C THR A 15 -0.79 9.25 -7.65
N TYR A 16 -0.99 9.95 -6.53
CA TYR A 16 -0.23 11.14 -6.19
C TYR A 16 1.27 10.83 -6.06
N LEU A 17 1.63 9.77 -5.33
CA LEU A 17 3.02 9.33 -5.16
C LEU A 17 3.65 8.86 -6.48
N ALA A 18 2.88 8.13 -7.30
CA ALA A 18 3.34 7.63 -8.59
C ALA A 18 3.69 8.76 -9.57
N ARG A 19 3.09 9.94 -9.44
CA ARG A 19 3.39 11.11 -10.27
C ARG A 19 4.68 11.85 -9.88
N SER A 20 5.34 11.46 -8.79
CA SER A 20 6.58 12.09 -8.37
C SER A 20 7.73 11.80 -9.34
N ARG A 21 8.76 12.67 -9.34
CA ARG A 21 10.01 12.47 -10.10
C ARG A 21 10.95 11.42 -9.47
N ALA A 22 10.50 10.71 -8.43
CA ALA A 22 11.32 9.67 -7.81
C ALA A 22 11.60 8.56 -8.84
N ARG A 23 12.84 8.09 -8.91
CA ARG A 23 13.24 7.01 -9.84
C ARG A 23 12.64 5.66 -9.45
N LEU A 24 12.36 5.47 -8.16
CA LEU A 24 11.79 4.26 -7.60
C LEU A 24 10.61 4.61 -6.70
N MET A 25 9.55 3.80 -6.78
CA MET A 25 8.40 3.82 -5.88
C MET A 25 8.23 2.40 -5.36
N LEU A 26 7.99 2.28 -4.05
CA LEU A 26 7.67 1.03 -3.39
C LEU A 26 6.24 1.13 -2.87
N VAL A 27 5.49 0.04 -2.99
CA VAL A 27 4.18 -0.13 -2.35
C VAL A 27 4.32 -1.23 -1.31
N GLN A 28 3.84 -0.98 -0.09
CA GLN A 28 3.83 -2.00 0.95
C GLN A 28 2.74 -3.02 0.67
N LEU A 29 2.99 -4.29 1.02
CA LEU A 29 2.03 -5.35 0.74
C LEU A 29 0.77 -5.19 1.60
N GLU A 30 0.95 -4.64 2.80
CA GLU A 30 -0.07 -4.22 3.75
C GLU A 30 -1.08 -3.25 3.11
N ASP A 31 -0.62 -2.28 2.31
CA ASP A 31 -1.50 -1.35 1.60
C ASP A 31 -2.30 -2.04 0.49
N VAL A 32 -1.71 -3.06 -0.14
CA VAL A 32 -2.38 -3.84 -1.19
C VAL A 32 -3.51 -4.67 -0.59
N VAL A 33 -3.26 -5.33 0.54
CA VAL A 33 -4.22 -6.25 1.17
C VAL A 33 -5.11 -5.60 2.23
N GLY A 34 -4.88 -4.32 2.54
CA GLY A 34 -5.70 -3.54 3.47
C GLY A 34 -5.44 -3.85 4.94
N GLU A 35 -4.21 -4.20 5.33
CA GLU A 35 -3.85 -4.41 6.74
C GLU A 35 -3.88 -3.06 7.49
N SER A 36 -4.63 -3.01 8.59
CA SER A 36 -4.72 -1.80 9.43
C SER A 36 -3.64 -1.73 10.51
N GLU A 37 -3.04 -2.87 10.85
CA GLU A 37 -2.16 -3.01 12.00
C GLU A 37 -0.69 -2.81 11.63
N GLN A 38 0.02 -1.96 12.36
CA GLN A 38 1.44 -1.73 12.12
C GLN A 38 2.29 -2.96 12.50
N ALA A 39 3.22 -3.35 11.62
CA ALA A 39 4.18 -4.43 11.90
C ALA A 39 5.14 -4.08 13.06
N ASN A 40 5.43 -2.79 13.25
CA ASN A 40 6.28 -2.28 14.31
C ASN A 40 5.78 -0.91 14.80
N LEU A 41 5.78 -0.72 16.11
CA LEU A 41 5.48 0.54 16.78
C LEU A 41 6.74 0.98 17.56
N PRO A 42 7.48 1.97 17.05
CA PRO A 42 8.70 2.46 17.70
C PRO A 42 8.48 2.89 19.16
N GLY A 43 9.47 2.61 20.02
CA GLY A 43 9.41 2.98 21.44
C GLY A 43 8.64 2.01 22.33
N THR A 44 8.26 0.83 21.81
CA THR A 44 7.60 -0.22 22.59
C THR A 44 8.44 -1.48 22.66
N THR A 45 8.40 -2.19 23.79
CA THR A 45 8.97 -3.53 23.94
C THR A 45 7.85 -4.57 24.04
N ASP A 46 7.00 -4.43 25.06
CA ASP A 46 5.99 -5.43 25.42
C ASP A 46 4.54 -4.98 25.12
N ALA A 47 4.35 -3.69 24.82
CA ALA A 47 3.04 -3.09 24.58
C ALA A 47 2.49 -3.32 23.17
N HIS A 48 3.35 -3.67 22.19
CA HIS A 48 2.96 -3.97 20.82
C HIS A 48 3.70 -5.22 20.34
N PRO A 49 3.05 -6.14 19.61
CA PRO A 49 3.73 -7.32 19.08
C PRO A 49 4.57 -6.96 17.83
N ASN A 50 5.62 -6.18 18.06
CA ASN A 50 6.60 -5.76 17.05
C ASN A 50 7.19 -6.98 16.33
N TRP A 51 7.28 -6.90 15.00
CA TRP A 51 7.93 -7.89 14.13
C TRP A 51 7.33 -9.30 14.18
N ARG A 52 6.11 -9.42 14.69
CA ARG A 52 5.42 -10.72 14.89
C ARG A 52 4.15 -10.87 14.05
N ARG A 53 3.68 -9.80 13.43
CA ARG A 53 2.49 -9.83 12.59
C ARG A 53 2.82 -10.39 11.21
N ARG A 54 1.95 -11.29 10.74
CA ARG A 54 1.98 -11.85 9.39
C ARG A 54 0.86 -11.20 8.59
N ILE A 55 1.07 -11.06 7.28
CA ILE A 55 -0.02 -10.72 6.35
C ILE A 55 -1.12 -11.78 6.48
N SER A 56 -2.38 -11.33 6.55
CA SER A 56 -3.56 -12.18 6.78
C SER A 56 -3.88 -13.12 5.62
N LEU A 57 -3.46 -12.75 4.40
CA LEU A 57 -3.66 -13.52 3.18
C LEU A 57 -2.46 -14.41 2.85
N ARG A 58 -2.73 -15.54 2.18
CA ARG A 58 -1.67 -16.39 1.61
C ARG A 58 -1.12 -15.75 0.34
N LEU A 59 0.12 -16.11 0.01
CA LEU A 59 0.80 -15.56 -1.16
C LEU A 59 0.03 -15.82 -2.46
N GLU A 60 -0.58 -16.99 -2.62
CA GLU A 60 -1.35 -17.37 -3.80
C GLU A 60 -2.61 -16.51 -3.96
N ASP A 61 -3.27 -16.20 -2.84
CA ASP A 61 -4.48 -15.38 -2.84
C ASP A 61 -4.14 -13.92 -3.19
N ILE A 62 -2.98 -13.44 -2.73
CA ILE A 62 -2.45 -12.12 -3.08
C ILE A 62 -2.09 -12.07 -4.57
N ALA A 63 -1.33 -13.05 -5.06
CA ALA A 63 -0.89 -13.09 -6.45
C ALA A 63 -2.07 -13.18 -7.44
N GLY A 64 -3.12 -13.92 -7.07
CA GLY A 64 -4.38 -14.02 -7.82
C GLY A 64 -5.38 -12.89 -7.55
N GLY A 65 -5.11 -12.01 -6.58
CA GLY A 65 -6.04 -11.04 -6.04
C GLY A 65 -6.35 -9.85 -6.96
N ALA A 66 -7.59 -9.36 -6.90
CA ALA A 66 -7.99 -8.16 -7.64
C ALA A 66 -7.29 -6.90 -7.11
N ASP A 67 -6.99 -6.84 -5.82
CA ASP A 67 -6.33 -5.68 -5.21
C ASP A 67 -4.90 -5.47 -5.69
N LEU A 68 -4.11 -6.55 -5.82
CA LEU A 68 -2.77 -6.45 -6.38
C LEU A 68 -2.80 -5.89 -7.81
N ARG A 69 -3.74 -6.37 -8.64
CA ARG A 69 -3.94 -5.86 -10.00
C ARG A 69 -4.38 -4.39 -10.01
N ARG A 70 -5.30 -4.00 -9.12
CA ARG A 70 -5.77 -2.62 -8.98
C ARG A 70 -4.62 -1.68 -8.63
N VAL A 71 -3.87 -1.99 -7.56
CA VAL A 71 -2.74 -1.16 -7.10
C VAL A 71 -1.67 -1.06 -8.19
N ALA A 72 -1.34 -2.17 -8.86
CA ALA A 72 -0.40 -2.15 -9.99
C ALA A 72 -0.89 -1.23 -11.12
N ALA A 73 -2.18 -1.29 -11.47
CA ALA A 73 -2.75 -0.45 -12.52
C ALA A 73 -2.68 1.04 -12.17
N VAL A 74 -3.15 1.42 -10.97
CA VAL A 74 -3.17 2.81 -10.50
C VAL A 74 -1.76 3.41 -10.42
N THR A 75 -0.81 2.65 -9.89
CA THR A 75 0.58 3.11 -9.80
C THR A 75 1.22 3.23 -11.19
N MET A 76 1.06 2.23 -12.06
CA MET A 76 1.61 2.28 -13.42
C MET A 76 1.06 3.44 -14.25
N GLU A 77 -0.24 3.69 -14.17
CA GLU A 77 -0.89 4.81 -14.86
C GLU A 77 -0.38 6.18 -14.35
N GLY A 78 -0.12 6.30 -13.05
CA GLY A 78 0.50 7.49 -12.45
C GLY A 78 1.94 7.71 -12.93
N ARG A 79 2.74 6.64 -13.07
CA ARG A 79 4.13 6.70 -13.54
C ARG A 79 4.24 7.13 -14.99
N LEU A 80 3.46 6.52 -15.89
CA LEU A 80 3.48 6.84 -17.33
C LEU A 80 3.12 8.30 -17.63
N ARG A 81 2.21 8.90 -16.84
CA ARG A 81 1.84 10.31 -16.98
C ARG A 81 2.89 11.27 -16.47
N SER A 82 3.76 10.84 -15.55
CA SER A 82 4.86 11.67 -15.04
C SER A 82 6.00 11.84 -16.04
N GLU A 83 6.15 10.90 -16.98
CA GLU A 83 7.22 10.91 -17.98
C GLU A 83 6.89 11.78 -19.22
N GLN A 84 5.63 12.19 -19.36
CA GLN A 84 5.13 12.96 -20.51
C GLN A 84 5.12 14.49 -20.30
N GLY A 85 5.51 14.98 -19.12
CA GLY A 85 5.53 16.41 -18.78
C GLY A 85 6.86 16.86 -18.18
#